data_AF-A0A3N0AY22-F1
#
_entry.id   AF-A0A3N0AY22-F1
#
_cell.length_a   1.000
_cell.length_b   1.000
_cell.length_c   1.000
_cell.angle_alpha   90.00
_cell.angle_beta   90.00
_cell.angle_gamma   90.00
#
_symmetry.space_group_name_H-M   'P 1'
#
loop_
_entity.id
_entity.type
_entity.pdbx_description
1 polymer ?
#
loop_
_entity_poly.entity_id
_entity_poly.type
_entity_poly.pdbx_seq_one_letter_code
_entity_poly.pdbx_strand_id
1 'polypeptide(L)'
;NEHRGLRLDRRIKAVFWWCYMHTECLMAPADILREMPTDATIAEMYRAAAETSEKDRAIAQWGTAVRWSDLHSSGPYRIDYD
;
A
#
# COMPACT_ATOMS: atom_id res chain seq x y z
N ASN A 1 0.50 19.94 21.66
CA ASN A 1 1.33 18.72 21.82
C ASN A 1 1.00 17.73 20.72
N GLU A 2 1.58 17.93 19.52
CA GLU A 2 1.55 16.88 18.50
C GLU A 2 2.52 15.78 18.91
N HIS A 3 2.01 14.71 19.51
CA HIS A 3 2.72 13.44 19.56
C HIS A 3 2.68 12.85 18.14
N ARG A 4 3.52 13.37 17.23
CA ARG A 4 3.86 12.64 16.01
C ARG A 4 4.47 11.35 16.51
N GLY A 5 3.75 10.23 16.38
CA GLY A 5 4.20 8.93 16.82
C GLY A 5 5.58 8.54 16.25
N LEU A 6 6.03 7.34 16.57
CA LEU A 6 7.34 6.85 16.10
C LEU A 6 7.52 7.05 14.59
N ARG A 7 8.69 7.57 14.21
CA ARG A 7 9.09 7.66 12.80
C ARG A 7 8.95 6.30 12.12
N LEU A 8 8.67 6.30 10.81
CA LEU A 8 8.36 5.08 10.08
C LEU A 8 9.46 4.02 10.17
N ASP A 9 10.73 4.43 10.08
CA ASP A 9 11.91 3.59 10.29
C ASP A 9 11.87 2.89 11.65
N ARG A 10 11.50 3.61 12.71
CA ARG A 10 11.39 3.05 14.05
C ARG A 10 10.23 2.07 14.19
N ARG A 11 9.10 2.34 13.52
CA ARG A 11 7.95 1.42 13.49
C ARG A 11 8.29 0.12 12.76
N ILE A 12 8.96 0.20 11.61
CA ILE A 12 9.40 -0.97 10.84
C ILE A 12 10.38 -1.82 11.67
N LYS A 13 11.38 -1.19 12.30
CA LYS A 13 12.31 -1.89 13.21
C LYS A 13 11.59 -2.57 14.38
N ALA A 14 10.59 -1.93 14.97
CA ALA A 14 9.81 -2.52 16.05
C ALA A 14 9.04 -3.77 15.60
N VAL A 15 8.49 -3.77 14.37
CA VAL A 15 7.83 -4.95 13.79
C VAL A 15 8.83 -6.09 13.59
N PHE A 16 10.00 -5.82 12.99
CA PHE A 16 11.04 -6.85 12.83
C PHE A 16 11.50 -7.42 14.17
N TRP A 17 11.71 -6.56 15.17
CA TRP A 17 12.05 -7.00 16.53
C TRP A 17 10.94 -7.85 17.15
N TRP A 18 9.66 -7.47 16.97
CA TRP A 18 8.54 -8.29 17.41
C TRP A 18 8.61 -9.67 16.76
N CYS A 19 8.74 -9.75 15.43
CA CYS A 19 8.78 -11.01 14.69
C CYS A 19 9.94 -11.89 15.17
N TYR A 20 11.11 -11.28 15.39
CA TYR A 20 12.25 -11.96 15.98
C TYR A 20 11.91 -12.55 17.35
N MET A 21 11.25 -11.82 18.25
CA MET A 21 10.95 -12.32 19.60
C MET A 21 9.92 -13.47 19.64
N HIS A 22 9.15 -13.68 18.58
CA HIS A 22 8.02 -14.61 18.56
C HIS A 22 8.12 -15.66 17.45
N THR A 23 9.27 -15.78 16.81
CA THR A 23 9.53 -16.86 15.87
C THR A 23 9.98 -18.10 16.64
N GLU A 24 9.29 -19.23 16.46
CA GLU A 24 9.57 -20.48 17.20
C GLU A 24 10.95 -21.06 16.89
N CYS A 25 11.47 -20.85 15.69
CA CYS A 25 12.79 -21.31 15.25
C CYS A 25 13.62 -20.11 14.79
N LEU A 26 14.44 -19.58 15.70
CA LEU A 26 15.30 -18.45 15.41
C LEU A 26 16.51 -18.87 14.57
N MET A 27 16.84 -18.02 13.60
CA MET A 27 18.12 -18.09 12.91
C MET A 27 19.27 -17.76 13.88
N ALA A 28 20.48 -18.20 13.54
CA ALA A 28 21.65 -17.82 14.31
C ALA A 28 21.85 -16.29 14.26
N PRO A 29 22.39 -15.65 15.31
CA PRO A 29 22.57 -14.20 15.35
C PRO A 29 23.33 -13.62 14.14
N ALA A 30 24.33 -14.35 13.64
CA ALA A 30 25.10 -13.93 12.46
C ALA A 30 24.25 -13.90 11.19
N ASP A 31 23.36 -14.88 11.02
CA ASP A 31 22.46 -14.93 9.86
C ASP A 31 21.38 -13.86 9.95
N ILE A 32 20.86 -13.57 11.14
CA ILE A 32 19.91 -12.47 11.36
C ILE A 32 20.54 -11.14 10.95
N LEU A 33 21.77 -10.87 11.38
CA LEU A 33 22.47 -9.63 11.00
C LEU A 33 22.70 -9.51 9.49
N ARG A 34 22.87 -10.64 8.79
CA ARG A 34 23.05 -10.70 7.34
C ARG A 34 21.73 -10.50 6.58
N GLU A 35 20.63 -11.07 7.06
CA GLU A 35 19.32 -11.05 6.39
C GLU A 35 18.49 -9.80 6.72
N MET A 36 18.70 -9.19 7.89
CA MET A 36 17.94 -8.03 8.32
C MET A 36 18.16 -6.84 7.36
N PRO A 37 17.09 -6.18 6.90
CA PRO A 37 17.21 -5.05 5.99
C PRO A 37 17.85 -3.86 6.71
N THR A 38 18.78 -3.20 6.03
CA THR A 38 19.42 -1.98 6.53
C THR A 38 18.47 -0.79 6.47
N ASP A 39 18.78 0.30 7.19
CA ASP A 39 18.00 1.54 7.15
C ASP A 39 17.85 2.10 5.73
N ALA A 40 18.91 1.99 4.91
CA ALA A 40 18.90 2.41 3.52
C ALA A 40 17.95 1.53 2.69
N THR A 41 18.03 0.21 2.86
CA THR A 41 17.16 -0.76 2.19
C THR A 41 15.69 -0.55 2.57
N ILE A 42 15.40 -0.31 3.85
CA ILE A 42 14.05 0.00 4.33
C ILE A 42 13.52 1.28 3.68
N ALA A 43 14.34 2.34 3.61
CA ALA A 43 13.96 3.59 2.98
C ALA A 43 13.70 3.43 1.46
N GLU A 44 14.49 2.59 0.79
CA GLU A 44 14.31 2.29 -0.63
C GLU A 44 13.05 1.47 -0.91
N MET A 45 12.82 0.38 -0.15
CA MET A 45 11.58 -0.40 -0.24
C MET A 45 10.35 0.47 -0.02
N TYR A 46 10.42 1.41 0.92
CA TYR A 46 9.31 2.34 1.16
C TYR A 46 9.09 3.29 -0.01
N ARG A 47 10.15 3.88 -0.58
CA ARG A 47 10.03 4.75 -1.77
C ARG A 47 9.42 3.99 -2.94
N ALA A 48 9.90 2.77 -3.20
CA ALA A 48 9.36 1.91 -4.25
C ALA A 48 7.88 1.58 -4.04
N ALA A 49 7.48 1.28 -2.80
CA ALA A 49 6.08 1.02 -2.44
C ALA A 49 5.19 2.28 -2.60
N ALA A 50 5.70 3.45 -2.20
CA ALA A 50 4.99 4.72 -2.37
C ALA A 50 4.79 5.05 -3.85
N GLU A 51 5.83 4.93 -4.67
CA GLU A 51 5.76 5.12 -6.13
C GLU A 51 4.80 4.13 -6.79
N THR A 52 4.79 2.88 -6.33
CA THR A 52 3.83 1.86 -6.81
C THR A 52 2.41 2.26 -6.45
N SER A 53 2.16 2.73 -5.22
CA SER A 53 0.84 3.22 -4.82
C SER A 53 0.38 4.45 -5.60
N GLU A 54 1.30 5.34 -5.97
CA GLU A 54 0.99 6.50 -6.83
C GLU A 54 0.70 6.06 -8.26
N LYS A 55 1.47 5.10 -8.79
CA LYS A 55 1.21 4.48 -10.09
C LYS A 55 -0.13 3.76 -10.11
N ASP A 56 -0.46 2.98 -9.07
CA ASP A 56 -1.76 2.30 -8.94
C ASP A 56 -2.91 3.30 -8.83
N ARG A 57 -2.72 4.40 -8.08
CA ARG A 57 -3.69 5.49 -8.01
C ARG A 57 -3.85 6.19 -9.36
N ALA A 58 -2.75 6.42 -10.08
CA ALA A 58 -2.78 6.97 -11.43
C ALA A 58 -3.47 6.00 -12.40
N ILE A 59 -3.18 4.69 -12.36
CA ILE A 59 -3.85 3.68 -13.17
C ILE A 59 -5.33 3.61 -12.82
N ALA A 60 -5.73 3.71 -11.55
CA ALA A 60 -7.14 3.80 -11.16
C ALA A 60 -7.80 5.11 -11.62
N GLN A 61 -7.04 6.20 -11.74
CA GLN A 61 -7.50 7.49 -12.26
C GLN A 61 -7.63 7.50 -13.79
N TRP A 62 -6.80 6.74 -14.51
CA TRP A 62 -6.72 6.72 -15.98
C TRP A 62 -7.30 5.44 -16.62
N GLY A 63 -7.55 4.39 -15.83
CA GLY A 63 -8.29 3.20 -16.23
C GLY A 63 -9.77 3.54 -16.29
N THR A 64 -10.40 3.27 -17.43
CA THR A 64 -11.72 3.77 -17.83
C THR A 64 -12.81 3.36 -16.83
N ALA A 65 -13.03 4.18 -15.81
CA ALA A 65 -14.20 4.05 -14.95
C ALA A 65 -15.43 4.18 -15.86
N VAL A 66 -16.23 3.12 -15.94
CA VAL A 66 -17.52 3.11 -16.63
C VAL A 66 -18.26 4.37 -16.20
N ARG A 67 -18.46 5.30 -17.14
CA ARG A 67 -19.21 6.52 -16.85
C ARG A 67 -20.67 6.12 -16.75
N TRP A 68 -21.43 6.73 -15.84
CA TRP A 68 -22.85 6.42 -15.69
C TRP A 68 -23.64 6.54 -17.02
N SER A 69 -23.19 7.41 -17.94
CA SER A 69 -23.73 7.53 -19.30
C SER A 69 -23.54 6.28 -20.17
N ASP A 70 -22.49 5.49 -19.95
CA ASP A 70 -22.19 4.29 -20.73
C ASP A 70 -23.17 3.16 -20.42
N LEU A 71 -23.91 3.28 -19.31
CA LEU A 71 -24.95 2.34 -18.85
C LEU A 71 -26.36 2.76 -19.28
N HIS A 72 -26.54 3.95 -19.89
CA HIS A 72 -27.86 4.40 -20.34
C HIS A 72 -28.00 4.21 -21.85
N SER A 73 -28.91 3.33 -22.25
CA SER A 73 -29.44 3.33 -23.62
C SER A 73 -30.39 4.52 -23.76
N SER A 74 -30.05 5.45 -24.66
CA SER A 74 -30.90 6.58 -25.06
C SER A 74 -32.11 6.10 -25.88
N GLY A 75 -32.97 5.29 -25.28
CA GLY A 75 -34.29 5.00 -25.81
C GLY A 75 -35.18 6.23 -25.61
N PRO A 76 -36.02 6.61 -26.59
CA PRO A 76 -36.97 7.68 -26.39
C PRO A 76 -37.89 7.32 -25.21
N TYR A 77 -38.00 8.23 -24.24
CA TYR A 77 -38.93 8.10 -23.13
C TYR A 77 -40.35 8.06 -23.73
N ARG A 78 -40.98 6.89 -23.70
CA ARG A 78 -42.33 6.71 -24.25
C ARG A 78 -43.30 7.28 -23.23
N ILE A 79 -43.85 8.44 -23.55
CA ILE A 79 -45.01 9.01 -22.86
C ILE A 79 -46.22 8.77 -23.76
N ASP A 80 -46.96 7.73 -23.42
CA ASP A 80 -48.35 7.56 -23.80
C ASP A 80 -49.21 8.31 -22.79
N TYR A 81 -49.69 9.48 -23.19
CA TYR A 81 -50.94 9.98 -22.63
C TYR A 81 -52.04 9.49 -23.55
N ASP A 82 -53.03 8.78 -22.98
CA ASP A 82 -54.30 8.44 -23.64
C ASP A 82 -54.95 9.66 -24.30
#